data_AF-A0A0B7FAH4-F1
#
_entry.id   AF-A0A0B7FAH4-F1
#
_cell.length_a   1.000
_cell.length_b   1.000
_cell.length_c   1.000
_cell.angle_alpha   90.00
_cell.angle_beta   90.00
_cell.angle_gamma   90.00
#
_symmetry.space_group_name_H-M   'P 1'
#
loop_
_entity.id
_entity.type
_entity.pdbx_description
1 polymer ?
#
loop_
_entity_poly.entity_id
_entity_poly.type
_entity_poly.pdbx_seq_one_letter_code
_entity_poly.pdbx_strand_id
1 'polypeptide(L)'
;MNYSNEPLRYHLGFANSYQKYKLQFKQDFEFGPVRVIAFPEDGEDIENIFSHSGDAELNLSPYIGIDNSGKLFWDTNGHQPVDSLKVISVEPLGLEGQPHSKFIRISYKVESVVHRHDLNLDDFLDVVECYDETSQQFRLRLGVKPTRTKRSIVLCFDGTSNHFGNQNTNVIKLVELLKKNDPSKQMVYYQAGIGTYSHSGLKTRVGLAIAKCFDTATAQ
;
A
#
# COMPACT_ATOMS: atom_id res chain seq x y z
N MET A 1 21.79 -21.31 -17.65
CA MET A 1 20.60 -20.51 -17.97
C MET A 1 20.63 -19.27 -17.10
N ASN A 2 20.90 -18.11 -17.71
CA ASN A 2 20.96 -16.82 -17.03
C ASN A 2 19.52 -16.38 -16.74
N TYR A 3 19.07 -16.50 -15.50
CA TYR A 3 17.85 -15.87 -15.05
C TYR A 3 18.12 -14.38 -14.88
N SER A 4 17.72 -13.59 -15.87
CA SER A 4 17.60 -12.15 -15.75
C SER A 4 16.67 -11.85 -14.56
N ASN A 5 17.19 -11.12 -13.57
CA ASN A 5 16.38 -10.46 -12.56
C ASN A 5 15.66 -9.28 -13.21
N GLU A 6 14.66 -9.54 -14.04
CA GLU A 6 13.67 -8.52 -14.38
C GLU A 6 12.79 -8.33 -13.13
N PRO A 7 12.77 -7.13 -12.52
CA PRO A 7 11.81 -6.84 -11.47
C PRO A 7 10.39 -6.95 -12.02
N LEU A 8 9.49 -7.55 -11.24
CA LEU A 8 8.09 -7.82 -11.58
C LEU A 8 7.45 -6.67 -12.39
N ARG A 9 7.19 -6.94 -13.68
CA ARG A 9 6.56 -6.02 -14.64
C ARG A 9 5.15 -5.56 -14.26
N TYR A 10 4.54 -6.14 -13.23
CA TYR A 10 3.23 -5.71 -12.73
C TYR A 10 3.19 -4.22 -12.39
N HIS A 11 4.27 -3.64 -11.88
CA HIS A 11 4.26 -2.22 -11.48
C HIS A 11 4.32 -1.21 -12.63
N LEU A 12 4.83 -1.57 -13.82
CA LEU A 12 5.01 -0.58 -14.90
C LEU A 12 3.69 -0.16 -15.56
N GLY A 13 2.70 -1.06 -15.61
CA GLY A 13 1.36 -0.76 -16.14
C GLY A 13 0.55 0.16 -15.22
N PHE A 14 0.69 -0.02 -13.89
CA PHE A 14 0.01 0.80 -12.89
C PHE A 14 0.70 2.15 -12.65
N ALA A 15 2.04 2.21 -12.67
CA ALA A 15 2.76 3.46 -12.37
C ALA A 15 2.47 4.60 -13.35
N ASN A 16 2.09 4.28 -14.59
CA ASN A 16 1.73 5.28 -15.60
C ASN A 16 0.22 5.60 -15.63
N SER A 17 -0.63 4.83 -14.92
CA SER A 17 -2.08 5.06 -14.97
C SER A 17 -2.46 6.34 -14.23
N TYR A 18 -1.89 6.57 -13.04
CA TYR A 18 -2.12 7.79 -12.26
C TYR A 18 -1.78 9.08 -13.03
N GLN A 19 -0.73 9.05 -13.87
CA GLN A 19 -0.31 10.23 -14.60
C GLN A 19 -1.35 10.75 -15.60
N LYS A 20 -2.25 9.87 -16.05
CA LYS A 20 -3.33 10.16 -16.99
C LYS A 20 -4.58 10.79 -16.36
N TYR A 21 -4.58 10.97 -15.04
CA TYR A 21 -5.71 11.57 -14.32
C TYR A 21 -5.37 12.99 -13.89
N LYS A 22 -6.36 13.88 -14.04
CA LYS A 22 -6.40 15.21 -13.44
C LYS A 22 -7.08 15.13 -12.07
N LEU A 23 -6.67 15.99 -11.17
CA LEU A 23 -7.24 16.06 -9.82
C LEU A 23 -8.12 17.30 -9.65
N GLN A 24 -9.30 17.12 -9.09
CA GLN A 24 -10.18 18.21 -8.66
C GLN A 24 -10.28 18.24 -7.15
N PHE A 25 -10.14 19.43 -6.58
CA PHE A 25 -10.26 19.64 -5.14
C PHE A 25 -11.69 19.94 -4.76
N LYS A 26 -12.11 19.36 -3.63
CA LYS A 26 -13.42 19.59 -3.04
C LYS A 26 -13.29 19.77 -1.55
N GLN A 27 -13.80 20.89 -1.05
CA GLN A 27 -13.98 21.17 0.36
C GLN A 27 -15.39 21.75 0.53
N ASP A 28 -16.27 21.00 1.17
CA ASP A 28 -17.70 21.33 1.20
C ASP A 28 -18.03 22.55 2.10
N PHE A 29 -17.18 22.83 3.09
CA PHE A 29 -17.34 23.95 4.03
C PHE A 29 -15.99 24.30 4.68
N GLU A 30 -15.88 25.51 5.23
CA GLU A 30 -14.68 25.97 5.94
C GLU A 30 -14.31 25.00 7.07
N PHE A 31 -13.04 24.61 7.17
CA PHE A 31 -12.53 23.58 8.09
C PHE A 31 -13.08 22.15 7.86
N GLY A 32 -13.82 21.92 6.78
CA GLY A 32 -14.25 20.57 6.39
C GLY A 32 -13.10 19.71 5.84
N PRO A 33 -13.35 18.40 5.66
CA PRO A 33 -12.35 17.48 5.14
C PRO A 33 -11.93 17.88 3.72
N VAL A 34 -10.62 17.85 3.47
CA VAL A 34 -10.05 18.16 2.17
C VAL A 34 -10.10 16.89 1.33
N ARG A 35 -10.85 16.93 0.23
CA ARG A 35 -10.97 15.80 -0.67
C ARG A 35 -10.40 16.13 -2.03
N VAL A 36 -9.92 15.08 -2.69
CA VAL A 36 -9.47 15.13 -4.07
C VAL A 36 -10.17 14.05 -4.86
N ILE A 37 -10.58 14.39 -6.08
CA ILE A 37 -11.27 13.47 -7.00
C ILE A 37 -10.44 13.38 -8.28
N ALA A 38 -10.12 12.17 -8.70
CA ALA A 38 -9.40 11.90 -9.94
C ALA A 38 -10.36 11.77 -11.13
N PHE A 39 -10.06 12.47 -12.21
CA PHE A 39 -10.80 12.43 -13.47
C PHE A 39 -9.85 12.10 -14.63
N PRO A 40 -10.26 11.26 -15.60
CA PRO A 40 -9.45 11.00 -16.77
C PRO A 40 -9.23 12.30 -17.56
N GLU A 41 -8.05 12.47 -18.14
CA GLU A 41 -7.72 13.65 -18.93
C GLU A 41 -8.44 13.64 -20.30
N ASP A 42 -9.14 14.73 -20.63
CA ASP A 42 -9.84 14.90 -21.91
C ASP A 42 -8.88 14.78 -23.10
N GLY A 43 -9.07 13.77 -23.95
CA GLY A 43 -8.34 13.63 -25.23
C GLY A 43 -7.64 12.29 -25.46
N GLU A 44 -7.52 11.44 -24.45
CA GLU A 44 -7.19 10.02 -24.63
C GLU A 44 -8.45 9.18 -24.38
N ASP A 45 -8.71 8.16 -25.20
CA ASP A 45 -9.70 7.09 -24.92
C ASP A 45 -9.23 6.24 -23.73
N ILE A 46 -9.10 6.85 -22.56
CA ILE A 46 -8.71 6.18 -21.32
C ILE A 46 -9.97 5.54 -20.79
N GLU A 47 -10.01 4.21 -20.86
CA GLU A 47 -10.97 3.42 -20.12
C GLU A 47 -10.80 3.76 -18.62
N ASN A 48 -11.87 4.26 -17.99
CA ASN A 48 -11.81 4.64 -16.58
C ASN A 48 -11.49 3.38 -15.76
N ILE A 49 -10.32 3.39 -15.11
CA ILE A 49 -9.84 2.25 -14.34
C ILE A 49 -10.59 2.12 -13.01
N PHE A 50 -11.24 3.20 -12.56
CA PHE A 50 -12.02 3.23 -11.34
C PHE A 50 -13.41 2.67 -11.60
N SER A 51 -13.67 1.50 -11.03
CA SER A 51 -14.94 0.78 -11.20
C SER A 51 -16.12 1.49 -10.55
N HIS A 52 -15.89 2.23 -9.48
CA HIS A 52 -16.91 2.99 -8.74
C HIS A 52 -16.52 4.46 -8.62
N SER A 53 -17.51 5.35 -8.57
CA SER A 53 -17.27 6.80 -8.41
C SER A 53 -16.50 7.13 -7.12
N GLY A 54 -16.73 6.37 -6.05
CA GLY A 54 -16.00 6.53 -4.79
C GLY A 54 -14.54 6.10 -4.84
N ASP A 55 -14.16 5.24 -5.80
CA ASP A 55 -12.76 4.78 -5.93
C ASP A 55 -11.85 5.91 -6.44
N ALA A 56 -12.41 6.91 -7.13
CA ALA A 56 -11.68 8.07 -7.62
C ALA A 56 -11.49 9.16 -6.54
N GLU A 57 -12.18 9.07 -5.40
CA GLU A 57 -12.17 10.08 -4.34
C GLU A 57 -11.24 9.67 -3.19
N LEU A 58 -10.40 10.60 -2.74
CA LEU A 58 -9.54 10.41 -1.57
C LEU A 58 -9.67 11.59 -0.60
N ASN A 59 -9.85 11.29 0.69
CA ASN A 59 -9.76 12.26 1.77
C ASN A 59 -8.29 12.47 2.16
N LEU A 60 -7.78 13.69 1.99
CA LEU A 60 -6.40 14.07 2.30
C LEU A 60 -6.21 14.49 3.75
N SER A 61 -7.27 14.88 4.47
CA SER A 61 -7.17 15.37 5.85
C SER A 61 -6.42 14.42 6.81
N PRO A 62 -6.61 13.09 6.77
CA PRO A 62 -5.88 12.18 7.65
C PRO A 62 -4.37 12.14 7.40
N TYR A 63 -3.92 12.54 6.21
CA TYR A 63 -2.51 12.47 5.79
C TYR A 63 -1.78 13.81 5.90
N ILE A 64 -2.49 14.87 6.28
CA ILE A 64 -1.91 16.22 6.39
C ILE A 64 -1.88 16.59 7.87
N GLY A 65 -0.68 16.80 8.40
CA GLY A 65 -0.46 17.18 9.80
C GLY A 65 0.31 18.48 9.93
N ILE A 66 0.28 19.07 11.12
CA ILE A 66 1.14 20.20 11.51
C ILE A 66 2.04 19.72 12.66
N ASP A 67 3.34 19.94 12.51
CA ASP A 67 4.29 19.62 13.56
C ASP A 67 4.29 20.68 14.67
N ASN A 68 5.04 20.43 15.74
CA ASN A 68 5.14 21.36 16.88
C ASN A 68 5.75 22.73 16.52
N SER A 69 6.35 22.88 15.33
CA SER A 69 6.88 24.15 14.83
C SER A 69 5.88 24.92 13.97
N GLY A 70 4.67 24.41 13.79
CA GLY A 70 3.66 25.00 12.92
C GLY A 70 3.87 24.70 11.44
N LYS A 71 4.78 23.76 11.10
CA LYS A 71 5.07 23.38 9.72
C LYS A 71 4.19 22.20 9.30
N LEU A 72 3.60 22.32 8.11
CA LEU A 72 2.83 21.26 7.49
C LEU A 72 3.73 20.09 7.07
N PHE A 73 3.30 18.87 7.37
CA PHE A 73 3.97 17.64 6.96
C PHE A 73 2.95 16.61 6.45
N TRP A 74 3.44 15.69 5.63
CA TRP A 74 2.65 14.57 5.12
C TRP A 74 2.85 13.34 6.02
N ASP A 75 1.79 12.86 6.65
CA ASP A 75 1.74 11.61 7.40
C ASP A 75 1.30 10.47 6.50
N THR A 76 2.22 9.59 6.15
CA THR A 76 1.98 8.51 5.20
C THR A 76 1.07 7.42 5.74
N ASN A 77 0.82 7.41 7.05
CA ASN A 77 0.00 6.41 7.70
C ASN A 77 -1.43 6.89 7.96
N GLY A 78 -1.72 8.17 7.72
CA GLY A 78 -3.09 8.68 7.84
C GLY A 78 -3.59 8.82 9.29
N HIS A 79 -2.73 9.10 10.26
CA HIS A 79 -3.11 9.17 11.68
C HIS A 79 -3.49 10.57 12.15
N GLN A 80 -3.60 11.54 11.25
CA GLN A 80 -3.96 12.90 11.65
C GLN A 80 -5.46 12.97 11.96
N PRO A 81 -5.86 13.56 13.10
CA PRO A 81 -7.26 13.82 13.38
C PRO A 81 -7.83 14.74 12.30
N VAL A 82 -8.99 14.39 11.72
CA VAL A 82 -9.60 15.13 10.60
C VAL A 82 -9.84 16.61 10.96
N ASP A 83 -10.11 16.90 12.24
CA ASP A 83 -10.40 18.25 12.75
C ASP A 83 -9.16 19.00 13.27
N SER A 84 -7.96 18.38 13.25
CA SER A 84 -6.74 18.97 13.81
C SER A 84 -6.23 20.14 12.97
N LEU A 85 -6.48 20.12 11.66
CA LEU A 85 -6.01 21.12 10.72
C LEU A 85 -7.15 22.07 10.36
N LYS A 86 -7.03 23.33 10.78
CA LYS A 86 -7.90 24.40 10.32
C LYS A 86 -7.47 24.84 8.92
N VAL A 87 -7.69 23.98 7.93
CA VAL A 87 -7.50 24.30 6.52
C VAL A 87 -8.51 25.37 6.15
N ILE A 88 -7.99 26.54 5.77
CA ILE A 88 -8.76 27.69 5.32
C ILE A 88 -9.16 27.51 3.85
N SER A 89 -8.20 27.13 3.01
CA SER A 89 -8.45 26.86 1.59
C SER A 89 -7.38 25.97 0.99
N VAL A 90 -7.75 25.28 -0.10
CA VAL A 90 -6.82 24.56 -0.98
C VAL A 90 -7.08 25.05 -2.40
N GLU A 91 -6.04 25.59 -3.03
CA GLU A 91 -6.11 26.14 -4.38
C GLU A 91 -5.12 25.43 -5.31
N PRO A 92 -5.51 25.09 -6.55
CA PRO A 92 -4.58 24.53 -7.50
C PRO A 92 -3.52 25.58 -7.90
N LEU A 93 -2.27 25.14 -8.00
CA LEU A 93 -1.15 25.97 -8.45
C LEU A 93 -0.90 25.72 -9.94
N GLY A 94 -0.85 26.80 -10.73
CA GLY A 94 -0.35 26.76 -12.10
C GLY A 94 -0.29 28.16 -12.70
N LEU A 95 0.15 28.25 -13.95
CA LEU A 95 0.16 29.51 -14.69
C LEU A 95 -1.31 29.92 -14.99
N GLU A 96 -1.60 31.22 -14.99
CA GLU A 96 -2.92 31.74 -15.35
C GLU A 96 -3.40 31.10 -16.67
N GLY A 97 -4.49 30.33 -16.59
CA GLY A 97 -5.08 29.62 -17.74
C GLY A 97 -4.70 28.15 -17.90
N GLN A 98 -3.71 27.62 -17.17
CA GLN A 98 -3.37 26.19 -17.10
C GLN A 98 -2.96 25.77 -15.68
N PRO A 99 -3.92 25.66 -14.73
CA PRO A 99 -3.63 25.12 -13.40
C PRO A 99 -3.08 23.69 -13.54
N HIS A 100 -1.90 23.43 -12.96
CA HIS A 100 -1.44 22.05 -12.83
C HIS A 100 -2.31 21.40 -11.76
N SER A 101 -3.26 20.55 -12.18
CA SER A 101 -4.24 19.91 -11.29
C SER A 101 -3.62 19.17 -10.09
N LYS A 102 -2.34 18.82 -10.15
CA LYS A 102 -1.60 18.05 -9.15
C LYS A 102 -0.79 18.89 -8.15
N PHE A 103 -0.58 20.19 -8.41
CA PHE A 103 0.09 21.08 -7.46
C PHE A 103 -0.97 21.86 -6.70
N ILE A 104 -0.82 21.93 -5.37
CA ILE A 104 -1.77 22.65 -4.52
C ILE A 104 -1.08 23.58 -3.56
N ARG A 105 -1.74 24.69 -3.26
CA ARG A 105 -1.43 25.57 -2.15
C ARG A 105 -2.45 25.32 -1.04
N ILE A 106 -1.97 24.83 0.10
CA ILE A 106 -2.77 24.69 1.32
C ILE A 106 -2.55 25.93 2.19
N SER A 107 -3.65 26.62 2.50
CA SER A 107 -3.69 27.70 3.48
C SER A 107 -4.28 27.17 4.78
N TYR A 108 -3.58 27.34 5.91
CA TYR A 108 -4.02 26.85 7.22
C TYR A 108 -3.71 27.85 8.33
N LYS A 109 -4.46 27.78 9.43
CA LYS A 109 -4.32 28.70 10.58
C LYS A 109 -3.67 28.03 11.79
N VAL A 110 -2.57 28.59 12.29
CA VAL A 110 -1.90 28.19 13.54
C VAL A 110 -1.80 29.41 14.45
N GLU A 111 -2.34 29.32 15.68
CA GLU A 111 -2.25 30.40 16.68
C GLU A 111 -2.59 31.82 16.17
N SER A 112 -3.55 31.91 15.25
CA SER A 112 -3.98 33.14 14.56
C SER A 112 -3.12 33.63 13.41
N VAL A 113 -2.01 32.96 13.09
CA VAL A 113 -1.21 33.20 11.89
C VAL A 113 -1.68 32.28 10.76
N VAL A 114 -1.80 32.86 9.55
CA VAL A 114 -2.12 32.10 8.34
C VAL A 114 -0.83 31.69 7.65
N HIS A 115 -0.65 30.38 7.51
CA HIS A 115 0.47 29.77 6.81
C HIS A 115 0.00 29.28 5.44
N ARG A 116 0.90 29.36 4.45
CA ARG A 116 0.69 28.83 3.10
C ARG A 116 1.79 27.84 2.78
N HIS A 117 1.41 26.69 2.26
CA HIS A 117 2.37 25.65 1.89
C HIS A 117 1.99 25.05 0.54
N ASP A 118 2.98 24.93 -0.33
CA ASP A 118 2.82 24.40 -1.67
C ASP A 118 3.25 22.94 -1.68
N LEU A 119 2.39 22.07 -2.19
CA LEU A 119 2.60 20.62 -2.26
C LEU A 119 2.41 20.11 -3.68
N ASN A 120 3.27 19.16 -4.05
CA ASN A 120 3.11 18.36 -5.26
C ASN A 120 2.49 17.01 -4.90
N LEU A 121 1.25 16.77 -5.31
CA LEU A 121 0.54 15.54 -4.98
C LEU A 121 1.11 14.29 -5.67
N ASP A 122 1.86 14.45 -6.76
CA ASP A 122 2.52 13.32 -7.45
C ASP A 122 3.57 12.62 -6.60
N ASP A 123 4.09 13.32 -5.59
CA ASP A 123 5.03 12.76 -4.64
C ASP A 123 4.35 11.83 -3.63
N PHE A 124 3.03 12.01 -3.43
CA PHE A 124 2.28 11.40 -2.34
C PHE A 124 1.13 10.50 -2.77
N LEU A 125 0.59 10.66 -3.98
CA LEU A 125 -0.57 9.91 -4.45
C LEU A 125 -0.20 8.93 -5.57
N ASP A 126 -0.97 7.85 -5.68
CA ASP A 126 -0.86 6.85 -6.74
C ASP A 126 -2.20 6.11 -6.89
N VAL A 127 -2.33 5.30 -7.95
CA VAL A 127 -3.40 4.32 -8.06
C VAL A 127 -3.00 3.08 -7.26
N VAL A 128 -3.82 2.74 -6.27
CA VAL A 128 -3.58 1.61 -5.38
C VAL A 128 -4.63 0.53 -5.57
N GLU A 129 -4.20 -0.71 -5.43
CA GLU A 129 -5.10 -1.86 -5.39
C GLU A 129 -5.64 -2.04 -3.97
N CYS A 130 -6.96 -2.19 -3.85
CA CYS A 130 -7.65 -2.54 -2.61
C CYS A 130 -8.44 -3.83 -2.80
N TYR A 131 -8.54 -4.64 -1.76
CA TYR A 131 -9.42 -5.80 -1.74
C TYR A 131 -10.78 -5.37 -1.20
N ASP A 132 -11.85 -5.65 -1.94
CA ASP A 132 -13.21 -5.45 -1.48
C ASP A 132 -13.78 -6.74 -0.93
N GLU A 133 -14.09 -6.75 0.36
CA GLU A 133 -14.66 -7.90 1.04
C GLU A 133 -16.07 -8.25 0.53
N THR A 134 -16.82 -7.24 0.05
CA THR A 134 -18.20 -7.43 -0.40
C THR A 134 -18.26 -8.16 -1.73
N SER A 135 -17.48 -7.69 -2.72
CA SER A 135 -17.38 -8.33 -4.03
C SER A 135 -16.37 -9.48 -4.09
N GLN A 136 -15.54 -9.65 -3.05
CA GLN A 136 -14.40 -10.58 -3.02
C GLN A 136 -13.43 -10.40 -4.19
N GLN A 137 -13.24 -9.16 -4.63
CA GLN A 137 -12.40 -8.83 -5.77
C GLN A 137 -11.44 -7.69 -5.45
N PHE A 138 -10.31 -7.69 -6.14
CA PHE A 138 -9.41 -6.54 -6.14
C PHE A 138 -9.97 -5.44 -7.03
N ARG A 139 -9.91 -4.21 -6.53
CA ARG A 139 -10.33 -3.00 -7.23
C ARG A 139 -9.22 -1.97 -7.18
N LEU A 140 -9.21 -1.08 -8.15
CA LEU A 140 -8.27 0.04 -8.20
C LEU A 140 -8.96 1.27 -7.64
N ARG A 141 -8.24 2.02 -6.81
CA ARG A 141 -8.70 3.30 -6.26
C ARG A 141 -7.56 4.31 -6.18
N LEU A 142 -7.90 5.58 -6.10
CA LEU A 142 -6.96 6.63 -5.73
C LEU A 142 -6.52 6.42 -4.28
N GLY A 143 -5.21 6.46 -4.04
CA GLY A 143 -4.68 6.27 -2.70
C GLY A 143 -3.33 6.94 -2.49
N VAL A 144 -2.82 6.79 -1.27
CA VAL A 144 -1.51 7.30 -0.90
C VAL A 144 -0.43 6.35 -1.40
N LYS A 145 0.57 6.92 -2.03
CA LYS A 145 1.77 6.24 -2.51
C LYS A 145 2.44 5.54 -1.32
N PRO A 146 2.62 4.22 -1.37
CA PRO A 146 3.25 3.50 -0.28
C PRO A 146 4.69 3.98 -0.10
N THR A 147 5.05 4.41 1.11
CA THR A 147 6.44 4.75 1.43
C THR A 147 7.33 3.53 1.25
N ARG A 148 8.46 3.70 0.56
CA ARG A 148 9.38 2.60 0.24
C ARG A 148 9.93 1.94 1.50
N THR A 149 9.32 0.84 1.91
CA THR A 149 9.91 -0.51 1.89
C THR A 149 8.77 -1.54 1.86
N LYS A 150 8.20 -1.77 0.67
CA LYS A 150 7.32 -2.92 0.48
C LYS A 150 8.17 -4.18 0.64
N ARG A 151 8.13 -4.80 1.82
CA ARG A 151 8.56 -6.19 1.98
C ARG A 151 7.37 -7.09 1.67
N SER A 152 7.57 -8.09 0.82
CA SER A 152 6.58 -9.11 0.58
C SER A 152 6.49 -10.03 1.79
N ILE A 153 5.29 -10.22 2.34
CA ILE A 153 5.05 -11.19 3.40
C ILE A 153 4.25 -12.33 2.78
N VAL A 154 4.84 -13.52 2.75
CA VAL A 154 4.18 -14.74 2.24
C VAL A 154 3.85 -15.63 3.42
N LEU A 155 2.56 -15.86 3.65
CA LEU A 155 2.06 -16.75 4.69
C LEU A 155 1.50 -18.02 4.05
N CYS A 156 2.10 -19.15 4.36
CA CYS A 156 1.72 -20.45 3.82
C CYS A 156 1.15 -21.32 4.95
N PHE A 157 -0.16 -21.54 4.94
CA PHE A 157 -0.84 -22.45 5.86
C PHE A 157 -1.17 -23.74 5.12
N ASP A 158 -0.60 -24.87 5.56
CA ASP A 158 -0.89 -26.18 4.97
C ASP A 158 -2.17 -26.79 5.55
N GLY A 159 -2.88 -27.58 4.74
CA GLY A 159 -4.16 -28.19 5.11
C GLY A 159 -4.04 -29.33 6.13
N THR A 160 -5.15 -29.65 6.80
CA THR A 160 -5.28 -30.82 7.68
C THR A 160 -5.44 -32.11 6.88
N SER A 161 -4.88 -33.22 7.37
CA SER A 161 -4.92 -34.57 6.75
C SER A 161 -4.01 -34.81 5.54
N ASN A 162 -2.92 -34.05 5.38
CA ASN A 162 -1.76 -34.61 4.66
C ASN A 162 -1.03 -35.54 5.63
N HIS A 163 -1.48 -36.80 5.69
CA HIS A 163 -0.60 -37.88 6.12
C HIS A 163 0.72 -37.73 5.37
N PHE A 164 1.86 -37.83 6.07
CA PHE A 164 3.18 -37.89 5.45
C PHE A 164 3.30 -39.15 4.57
N GLY A 165 2.64 -39.15 3.41
CA GLY A 165 3.07 -39.91 2.26
C GLY A 165 4.29 -39.23 1.65
N ASN A 166 5.04 -39.97 0.84
CA ASN A 166 6.26 -39.55 0.14
C ASN A 166 6.10 -38.36 -0.84
N GLN A 167 5.02 -37.58 -0.77
CA GLN A 167 4.71 -36.51 -1.72
C GLN A 167 4.59 -35.15 -1.03
N ASN A 168 5.49 -34.22 -1.40
CA ASN A 168 5.44 -32.83 -0.95
C ASN A 168 4.13 -32.16 -1.40
N THR A 169 3.51 -31.41 -0.47
CA THR A 169 2.31 -30.63 -0.75
C THR A 169 2.63 -29.50 -1.73
N ASN A 170 1.62 -29.01 -2.46
CA ASN A 170 1.81 -27.85 -3.34
C ASN A 170 2.27 -26.61 -2.55
N VAL A 171 1.90 -26.52 -1.26
CA VAL A 171 2.32 -25.46 -0.36
C VAL A 171 3.82 -25.56 -0.04
N ILE A 172 4.34 -26.75 0.27
CA ILE A 172 5.78 -26.96 0.49
C ILE A 172 6.58 -26.65 -0.78
N LYS A 173 6.12 -27.14 -1.94
CA LYS A 173 6.77 -26.86 -3.23
C LYS A 173 6.80 -25.36 -3.54
N LEU A 174 5.71 -24.64 -3.24
CA LEU A 174 5.68 -23.18 -3.38
C LEU A 174 6.68 -22.52 -2.42
N VAL A 175 6.69 -22.91 -1.15
CA VAL A 175 7.62 -22.38 -0.14
C VAL A 175 9.08 -22.63 -0.52
N GLU A 176 9.41 -23.76 -1.14
CA GLU A 176 10.75 -24.08 -1.65
C GLU A 176 11.20 -23.12 -2.76
N LEU A 177 10.28 -22.64 -3.59
CA LEU A 177 10.57 -21.73 -4.71
C LEU A 177 10.71 -20.25 -4.29
N LEU A 178 10.27 -19.89 -3.08
CA LEU A 178 10.31 -18.50 -2.61
C LEU A 178 11.72 -18.05 -2.21
N LYS A 179 12.10 -16.82 -2.60
CA LYS A 179 13.34 -16.16 -2.18
C LYS A 179 13.29 -15.81 -0.68
N LYS A 180 14.26 -16.29 0.10
CA LYS A 180 14.33 -16.11 1.57
C LYS A 180 15.62 -15.45 2.04
N ASN A 181 16.43 -14.98 1.10
CA ASN A 181 17.78 -14.46 1.34
C ASN A 181 17.82 -13.01 1.84
N ASP A 182 16.72 -12.26 1.69
CA ASP A 182 16.67 -10.85 2.08
C ASP A 182 15.33 -10.54 2.78
N PRO A 183 15.28 -10.61 4.13
CA PRO A 183 14.08 -10.28 4.91
C PRO A 183 13.59 -8.85 4.74
N SER A 184 14.45 -7.92 4.29
CA SER A 184 14.04 -6.55 3.97
C SER A 184 13.18 -6.47 2.70
N LYS A 185 13.24 -7.52 1.85
CA LYS A 185 12.47 -7.64 0.61
C LYS A 185 11.37 -8.68 0.68
N GLN A 186 11.62 -9.83 1.30
CA GLN A 186 10.63 -10.91 1.40
C GLN A 186 10.78 -11.73 2.68
N MET A 187 9.69 -11.87 3.43
CA MET A 187 9.56 -12.75 4.58
C MET A 187 8.59 -13.87 4.24
N VAL A 188 8.95 -15.11 4.56
CA VAL A 188 8.14 -16.30 4.30
C VAL A 188 7.88 -17.01 5.62
N TYR A 189 6.62 -17.24 5.94
CA TYR A 189 6.17 -18.02 7.09
C TYR A 189 5.42 -19.26 6.59
N TYR A 190 5.72 -20.41 7.18
CA TYR A 190 5.03 -21.66 6.87
C TYR A 190 4.50 -22.28 8.16
N GLN A 191 3.23 -22.65 8.15
CA GLN A 191 2.56 -23.36 9.22
C GLN A 191 2.09 -24.72 8.71
N ALA A 192 2.55 -25.78 9.37
CA ALA A 192 2.06 -27.13 9.12
C ALA A 192 0.59 -27.28 9.55
N GLY A 193 -0.13 -28.16 8.88
CA GLY A 193 -1.52 -28.47 9.20
C GLY A 193 -1.73 -29.00 10.62
N ILE A 194 -2.93 -28.80 11.17
CA ILE A 194 -3.31 -29.34 12.48
C ILE A 194 -3.39 -30.88 12.39
N GLY A 195 -2.80 -31.58 13.37
CA GLY A 195 -2.78 -33.06 13.43
C GLY A 195 -1.51 -33.72 12.87
N THR A 196 -0.55 -32.94 12.37
CA THR A 196 0.69 -33.45 11.75
C THR A 196 1.80 -33.78 12.77
N TYR A 197 1.61 -33.46 14.06
CA TYR A 197 2.58 -33.66 15.15
C TYR A 197 2.55 -35.06 15.80
N SER A 198 1.62 -35.94 15.40
CA SER A 198 1.26 -37.14 16.16
C SER A 198 1.81 -38.47 15.66
N HIS A 199 2.89 -38.51 14.86
CA HIS A 199 3.59 -39.77 14.61
C HIS A 199 5.10 -39.71 14.86
N SER A 200 5.49 -40.49 15.86
CA SER A 200 6.84 -40.81 16.30
C SER A 200 7.77 -41.19 15.15
N GLY A 201 9.00 -40.65 15.15
CA GLY A 201 10.14 -41.26 14.46
C GLY A 201 10.81 -40.43 13.36
N LEU A 202 11.13 -39.16 13.61
CA LEU A 202 12.04 -38.38 12.76
C LEU A 202 13.48 -38.94 12.81
N LYS A 203 13.77 -39.94 11.97
CA LYS A 203 15.13 -40.51 11.75
C LYS A 203 15.75 -40.07 10.42
N THR A 204 15.41 -38.90 9.89
CA THR A 204 16.04 -38.35 8.68
C THR A 204 16.79 -37.06 9.02
N ARG A 205 18.06 -36.95 8.59
CA ARG A 205 18.99 -35.86 8.92
C ARG A 205 18.42 -34.45 8.63
N VAL A 206 17.53 -34.33 7.64
CA VAL A 206 16.86 -33.07 7.28
C VAL A 206 15.78 -32.68 8.30
N GLY A 207 14.99 -33.65 8.77
CA GLY A 207 13.94 -33.41 9.76
C GLY A 207 14.51 -33.02 11.14
N LEU A 208 15.67 -33.59 11.50
CA LEU A 208 16.41 -33.21 12.71
C LEU A 208 17.02 -31.81 12.61
N ALA A 209 17.38 -31.33 11.42
CA ALA A 209 17.89 -29.98 11.22
C ALA A 209 16.78 -28.92 11.31
N ILE A 210 15.61 -29.22 10.76
CA ILE A 210 14.44 -28.32 10.82
C ILE A 210 13.87 -28.27 12.25
N ALA A 211 13.83 -29.41 12.96
CA ALA A 211 13.44 -29.45 14.38
C ALA A 211 14.47 -28.74 15.29
N LYS A 212 15.79 -28.94 15.07
CA LYS A 212 16.83 -28.22 15.84
C LYS A 212 16.80 -26.71 15.66
N CYS A 213 16.48 -26.22 14.45
CA CYS A 213 16.31 -24.78 14.23
C CYS A 213 15.09 -24.23 14.98
N PHE A 214 14.06 -25.04 15.23
CA PHE A 214 12.91 -24.66 16.05
C PHE A 214 13.25 -24.64 17.55
N ASP A 215 13.98 -25.63 18.06
CA ASP A 215 14.36 -25.71 19.49
C ASP A 215 15.30 -24.57 19.94
N THR A 216 15.93 -23.85 19.00
CA THR A 216 16.82 -22.72 19.32
C THR A 216 16.12 -21.36 19.25
N ALA A 217 14.84 -21.31 18.88
CA ALA A 217 14.06 -20.05 18.78
C ALA A 217 13.06 -19.86 19.94
N THR A 218 12.96 -20.82 20.86
CA THR A 218 12.21 -20.69 22.12
C THR A 218 13.00 -21.24 23.30
N ALA A 219 14.12 -20.59 23.62
CA ALA A 219 14.68 -20.55 24.97
C ALA A 219 15.24 -19.14 25.14
N GLN A 220 14.94 -18.54 26.30
CA GLN A 220 15.09 -17.13 26.69
C GLN A 220 16.37 -16.42 26.22
#